data_AF-A0A1U8BD65-F1
#
_entry.id   AF-A0A1U8BD65-F1
#
_cell.length_a   1.000
_cell.length_b   1.000
_cell.length_c   1.000
_cell.angle_alpha   90.00
_cell.angle_beta   90.00
_cell.angle_gamma   90.00
#
_symmetry.space_group_name_H-M   'P 1'
#
loop_
_entity.id
_entity.type
_entity.pdbx_description
1 polymer ?
#
loop_
_entity_poly.entity_id
_entity_poly.type
_entity_poly.pdbx_seq_one_letter_code
_entity_poly.pdbx_strand_id
1 'polypeptide(L)'
;MEFNNQSLQFNAAPTASPFMPLQHNFMQMQVPPRLLPQIKQHQLPLARIKRVMKADEDVKMISADTPVLFAKACELFILELTLRSWFRAEDGKRRVLQRSDIAHAVTHSEVLDFLLDIVPTEEAEAKLIE
;
A
#
# COMPACT_ATOMS: atom_id res chain seq x y z
N MET A 1 -17.44 -43.74 23.81
CA MET A 1 -17.73 -42.61 24.70
C MET A 1 -16.42 -41.92 24.97
N GLU A 2 -16.40 -40.63 24.66
CA GLU A 2 -15.26 -39.82 24.32
C GLU A 2 -14.45 -39.31 25.51
N PHE A 3 -13.17 -39.09 25.20
CA PHE A 3 -12.19 -38.14 25.73
C PHE A 3 -12.67 -37.10 26.76
N ASN A 4 -11.82 -36.88 27.77
CA ASN A 4 -11.57 -35.51 28.22
C ASN A 4 -10.09 -35.33 28.56
N ASN A 5 -9.38 -34.60 27.70
CA ASN A 5 -7.98 -34.23 27.86
C ASN A 5 -7.95 -32.76 28.30
N GLN A 6 -7.39 -32.55 29.47
CA GLN A 6 -7.43 -31.30 30.22
C GLN A 6 -6.47 -30.28 29.58
N SER A 7 -7.00 -29.17 29.07
CA SER A 7 -6.18 -28.01 28.68
C SER A 7 -6.76 -26.71 29.25
N LEU A 8 -6.12 -26.29 30.34
CA LEU A 8 -5.82 -24.92 30.79
C LEU A 8 -6.73 -23.80 30.26
N GLN A 9 -7.62 -23.34 31.15
CA GLN A 9 -8.28 -22.04 31.06
C GLN A 9 -7.23 -20.92 31.20
N PHE A 10 -7.10 -20.06 30.19
CA PHE A 10 -6.47 -18.74 30.35
C PHE A 10 -7.56 -17.67 30.42
N ASN A 11 -7.59 -17.00 31.57
CA ASN A 11 -8.56 -15.98 31.94
C ASN A 11 -8.58 -14.80 30.96
N ALA A 12 -9.80 -14.30 30.71
CA ALA A 12 -10.04 -13.01 30.08
C ALA A 12 -9.73 -11.86 31.04
N ALA A 13 -9.14 -10.79 30.51
CA ALA A 13 -9.14 -9.44 31.10
C ALA A 13 -9.07 -8.39 29.96
N PRO A 14 -9.62 -7.18 30.16
CA PRO A 14 -10.50 -6.53 29.19
C PRO A 14 -9.93 -5.23 28.58
N THR A 15 -10.71 -4.62 27.68
CA THR A 15 -10.58 -3.28 27.06
C THR A 15 -9.91 -3.21 25.68
N ALA A 16 -10.53 -3.85 24.68
CA ALA A 16 -10.35 -3.41 23.30
C ALA A 16 -11.34 -2.28 23.00
N SER A 17 -10.82 -1.06 22.84
CA SER A 17 -11.56 0.07 22.27
C SER A 17 -12.18 -0.33 20.91
N PRO A 18 -13.41 0.11 20.57
CA PRO A 18 -14.15 -0.39 19.41
C PRO A 18 -13.56 0.04 18.04
N PHE A 19 -12.42 0.74 18.02
CA PHE A 19 -11.84 1.33 16.82
C PHE A 19 -10.80 0.44 16.10
N MET A 20 -10.43 -0.73 16.64
CA MET A 20 -9.38 -1.58 16.01
C MET A 20 -9.72 -3.06 15.72
N PRO A 21 -10.92 -3.44 15.25
CA PRO A 21 -11.06 -4.77 14.65
C PRO A 21 -10.50 -4.85 13.21
N LEU A 22 -10.49 -3.74 12.45
CA LEU A 22 -10.06 -3.74 11.04
C LEU A 22 -8.53 -3.70 10.85
N GLN A 23 -7.79 -2.95 11.68
CA GLN A 23 -6.32 -2.93 11.60
C GLN A 23 -5.70 -4.28 11.98
N HIS A 24 -6.26 -4.96 12.98
CA HIS A 24 -5.82 -6.30 13.36
C HIS A 24 -6.15 -7.34 12.28
N ASN A 25 -7.33 -7.23 11.65
CA ASN A 25 -7.70 -8.08 10.51
C ASN A 25 -6.85 -7.82 9.27
N PHE A 26 -6.30 -6.62 9.06
CA PHE A 26 -5.44 -6.32 7.90
C PHE A 26 -4.07 -6.99 8.00
N MET A 27 -3.47 -7.03 9.19
CA MET A 27 -2.26 -7.84 9.44
C MET A 27 -2.54 -9.35 9.34
N GLN A 28 -3.79 -9.78 9.54
CA GLN A 28 -4.23 -11.17 9.44
C GLN A 28 -4.86 -11.56 8.10
N MET A 29 -5.19 -10.61 7.22
CA MET A 29 -5.45 -10.88 5.81
C MET A 29 -4.11 -11.25 5.21
N GLN A 30 -3.75 -12.52 5.37
CA GLN A 30 -2.76 -13.17 4.53
C GLN A 30 -3.15 -12.82 3.10
N VAL A 31 -2.38 -11.94 2.48
CA VAL A 31 -2.39 -11.71 1.04
C VAL A 31 -2.45 -13.12 0.45
N PRO A 32 -3.57 -13.50 -0.22
CA PRO A 32 -3.76 -14.87 -0.68
C PRO A 32 -2.46 -15.38 -1.29
N PRO A 33 -2.01 -16.62 -1.06
CA PRO A 33 -0.73 -17.10 -1.58
C PRO A 33 -0.52 -16.88 -3.09
N ARG A 34 -1.62 -16.68 -3.83
CA ARG A 34 -1.69 -16.35 -5.25
C ARG A 34 -1.35 -14.89 -5.58
N LEU A 35 -1.57 -13.98 -4.63
CA LEU A 35 -1.17 -12.57 -4.65
C LEU A 35 0.23 -12.38 -4.04
N LEU A 36 0.88 -13.45 -3.57
CA LEU A 36 2.28 -13.35 -3.16
C LEU A 36 3.16 -13.11 -4.39
N PRO A 37 4.06 -12.12 -4.30
CA PRO A 37 5.16 -11.87 -5.21
C PRO A 37 5.88 -13.06 -5.85
N GLN A 38 5.44 -13.53 -7.02
CA GLN A 38 6.32 -14.34 -7.88
C GLN A 38 7.36 -13.43 -8.55
N ILE A 39 8.57 -13.38 -7.98
CA ILE A 39 9.69 -12.54 -8.49
C ILE A 39 10.03 -12.86 -9.96
N LYS A 40 9.68 -14.04 -10.47
CA LYS A 40 9.99 -14.47 -11.84
C LYS A 40 9.02 -13.93 -12.90
N GLN A 41 7.85 -13.42 -12.51
CA GLN A 41 6.82 -12.98 -13.45
C GLN A 41 6.61 -11.47 -13.30
N HIS A 42 7.35 -10.71 -14.11
CA HIS A 42 7.28 -9.25 -14.10
C HIS A 42 6.05 -8.79 -14.90
N GLN A 43 5.05 -8.22 -14.23
CA GLN A 43 3.90 -7.62 -14.92
C GLN A 43 4.26 -6.28 -15.58
N LEU A 44 5.29 -5.59 -15.08
CA LEU A 44 5.71 -4.29 -15.58
C LEU A 44 6.83 -4.41 -16.62
N PRO A 45 6.76 -3.64 -17.73
CA PRO A 45 7.75 -3.71 -18.80
C PRO A 45 9.11 -3.14 -18.38
N LEU A 46 10.12 -4.00 -18.25
CA LEU A 46 11.48 -3.63 -17.83
C LEU A 46 12.10 -2.51 -18.68
N ALA A 47 11.83 -2.50 -19.98
CA ALA A 47 12.31 -1.45 -20.88
C ALA A 47 11.75 -0.06 -20.53
N ARG A 48 10.51 0.03 -20.05
CA ARG A 48 9.91 1.32 -19.62
C ARG A 48 10.47 1.76 -18.28
N ILE A 49 10.66 0.83 -17.34
CA ILE A 49 11.32 1.11 -16.06
C ILE A 49 12.72 1.67 -16.31
N LYS A 50 13.52 1.01 -17.15
CA LYS A 50 14.85 1.49 -17.53
C LYS A 50 14.82 2.88 -18.16
N ARG A 51 13.81 3.21 -18.97
CA ARG A 51 13.65 4.55 -19.55
C ARG A 51 13.35 5.61 -18.50
N VAL A 52 12.49 5.32 -17.52
CA VAL A 52 12.21 6.23 -16.40
C VAL A 52 13.47 6.47 -15.58
N MET A 53 14.22 5.40 -15.25
CA MET A 53 15.50 5.53 -14.53
C MET A 53 16.54 6.37 -15.30
N LYS A 54 16.49 6.35 -16.64
CA LYS A 54 17.37 7.10 -17.55
C LYS A 54 16.90 8.52 -17.86
N ALA A 55 15.75 8.93 -17.31
CA ALA A 55 15.29 10.32 -17.43
C ALA A 55 16.17 11.26 -16.57
N ASP A 56 16.84 10.72 -15.56
CA ASP A 56 17.89 11.40 -14.82
C ASP A 56 19.20 11.38 -15.63
N GLU A 57 19.74 12.57 -15.93
CA GLU A 57 20.92 12.78 -16.77
C GLU A 57 22.20 12.18 -16.16
N ASP A 58 22.25 12.07 -14.82
CA ASP A 58 23.42 11.55 -14.10
C ASP A 58 23.50 10.01 -14.16
N VAL A 59 22.43 9.33 -14.59
CA VAL A 59 22.37 7.86 -14.65
C VAL A 59 23.00 7.34 -15.95
N LYS A 60 24.23 6.81 -15.87
CA LYS A 60 24.99 6.30 -17.03
C LYS A 60 24.79 4.82 -17.35
N MET A 61 24.90 3.93 -16.37
CA MET A 61 24.73 2.49 -16.56
C MET A 61 23.77 1.94 -15.51
N ILE A 62 22.96 0.96 -15.91
CA ILE A 62 21.98 0.31 -15.04
C ILE A 62 22.23 -1.20 -15.15
N SER A 63 22.46 -1.85 -14.01
CA SER A 63 22.63 -3.31 -13.95
C SER A 63 21.36 -4.02 -14.45
N ALA A 64 21.51 -5.22 -15.00
CA ALA A 64 20.38 -6.02 -15.50
C ALA A 64 19.37 -6.35 -14.40
N ASP A 65 19.82 -6.48 -13.15
CA ASP A 65 18.97 -6.86 -12.00
C ASP A 65 18.18 -5.66 -11.45
N THR A 66 18.62 -4.43 -11.69
CA THR A 66 17.98 -3.25 -11.10
C THR A 66 16.56 -3.03 -11.63
N PRO A 67 16.27 -3.09 -12.95
CA PRO A 67 14.90 -2.98 -13.46
C PRO A 67 13.97 -4.10 -12.97
N VAL A 68 14.52 -5.30 -12.72
CA VAL A 68 13.78 -6.45 -12.16
C VAL A 68 13.32 -6.14 -10.74
N LEU A 69 14.21 -5.62 -9.90
CA LEU A 69 13.88 -5.19 -8.54
C LEU A 69 12.87 -4.03 -8.53
N PHE A 70 13.07 -3.03 -9.39
CA PHE A 70 12.12 -1.92 -9.52
C PHE A 70 10.74 -2.38 -10.00
N ALA A 71 10.67 -3.32 -10.94
CA ALA A 71 9.39 -3.87 -11.37
C ALA A 71 8.61 -4.43 -10.17
N LYS A 72 9.32 -5.12 -9.26
CA LYS A 72 8.68 -5.67 -8.09
C LYS A 72 8.34 -4.63 -7.03
N ALA A 73 9.25 -3.69 -6.78
CA ALA A 73 9.00 -2.58 -5.87
C ALA A 73 7.81 -1.74 -6.32
N CYS A 74 7.70 -1.43 -7.62
CA CYS A 74 6.56 -0.70 -8.20
C CYS A 74 5.25 -1.47 -8.04
N GLU A 75 5.24 -2.79 -8.20
CA GLU A 75 4.04 -3.60 -7.99
C GLU A 75 3.56 -3.53 -6.53
N LEU A 76 4.49 -3.66 -5.57
CA LEU A 76 4.19 -3.54 -4.15
C LEU A 76 3.74 -2.12 -3.78
N PHE A 77 4.40 -1.11 -4.36
CA PHE A 77 4.04 0.29 -4.17
C PHE A 77 2.62 0.60 -4.67
N ILE A 78 2.26 0.13 -5.87
CA ILE A 78 0.91 0.29 -6.43
C ILE A 78 -0.12 -0.39 -5.53
N LEU A 79 0.15 -1.61 -5.08
CA LEU A 79 -0.75 -2.35 -4.18
C LEU A 79 -0.95 -1.58 -2.86
N GLU A 80 0.13 -1.18 -2.22
CA GLU A 80 0.11 -0.47 -0.93
C GLU A 80 -0.65 0.85 -1.03
N LEU A 81 -0.32 1.69 -2.03
CA LEU A 81 -1.00 2.96 -2.25
C LEU A 81 -2.49 2.76 -2.55
N THR A 82 -2.83 1.75 -3.35
CA THR A 82 -4.22 1.43 -3.68
C THR A 82 -5.00 1.00 -2.45
N LEU A 83 -4.42 0.15 -1.59
CA LEU A 83 -5.07 -0.32 -0.36
C LEU A 83 -5.29 0.84 0.63
N ARG A 84 -4.28 1.68 0.86
CA ARG A 84 -4.41 2.85 1.74
C ARG A 84 -5.49 3.80 1.26
N SER A 85 -5.52 4.07 -0.04
CA SER A 85 -6.55 4.90 -0.65
C SER A 85 -7.94 4.23 -0.55
N TRP A 86 -8.02 2.91 -0.72
CA TRP A 86 -9.27 2.17 -0.67
C TRP A 86 -9.96 2.27 0.70
N PHE A 87 -9.21 2.22 1.80
CA PHE A 87 -9.79 2.41 3.13
C PHE A 87 -10.55 3.74 3.24
N ARG A 88 -10.05 4.82 2.64
CA ARG A 88 -10.75 6.11 2.63
C ARG A 88 -12.04 6.06 1.80
N ALA A 89 -12.02 5.36 0.67
CA ALA A 89 -13.23 5.15 -0.13
C ALA A 89 -14.29 4.33 0.62
N GLU A 90 -13.85 3.26 1.28
CA GLU A 90 -14.70 2.36 2.07
C GLU A 90 -15.31 3.06 3.29
N ASP A 91 -14.55 3.88 4.01
CA ASP A 91 -15.04 4.73 5.11
C ASP A 91 -16.13 5.69 4.61
N GLY A 92 -15.96 6.21 3.39
CA GLY A 92 -16.96 7.01 2.68
C GLY A 92 -18.14 6.20 2.13
N LYS A 93 -18.21 4.89 2.38
CA LYS A 93 -19.19 3.94 1.82
C LYS A 93 -19.23 3.96 0.28
N ARG A 94 -18.13 4.37 -0.35
CA ARG A 94 -17.98 4.41 -1.80
C ARG A 94 -17.34 3.11 -2.28
N ARG A 95 -17.77 2.66 -3.46
CA ARG A 95 -17.20 1.49 -4.14
C ARG A 95 -16.28 1.88 -5.32
N VAL A 96 -16.09 3.18 -5.52
CA VAL A 96 -15.27 3.75 -6.58
C VAL A 96 -14.18 4.57 -5.91
N LEU A 97 -12.92 4.23 -6.21
CA LEU A 97 -11.75 4.95 -5.75
C LEU A 97 -11.64 6.29 -6.49
N GLN A 98 -11.45 7.38 -5.76
CA GLN A 98 -11.35 8.73 -6.29
C GLN A 98 -9.94 9.29 -6.07
N ARG A 99 -9.61 10.37 -6.80
CA ARG A 99 -8.32 11.06 -6.63
C ARG A 99 -8.15 11.63 -5.22
N SER A 100 -9.23 12.10 -4.60
CA SER A 100 -9.22 12.60 -3.22
C SER A 100 -8.84 11.52 -2.20
N ASP A 101 -9.15 10.24 -2.47
CA ASP A 101 -8.74 9.13 -1.61
C ASP A 101 -7.22 8.93 -1.64
N ILE A 102 -6.63 9.08 -2.83
CA ILE A 102 -5.17 9.01 -3.03
C ILE A 102 -4.50 10.21 -2.37
N ALA A 103 -5.03 11.42 -2.57
CA ALA A 103 -4.52 12.62 -1.91
C ALA A 103 -4.53 12.47 -0.38
N HIS A 104 -5.62 11.94 0.18
CA HIS A 104 -5.70 11.63 1.61
C HIS A 104 -4.67 10.58 2.05
N ALA A 105 -4.47 9.50 1.28
CA ALA A 105 -3.48 8.48 1.61
C ALA A 105 -2.05 9.04 1.62
N VAL A 106 -1.73 9.95 0.69
CA VAL A 106 -0.43 10.62 0.59
C VAL A 106 -0.20 11.55 1.78
N THR A 107 -1.15 12.43 2.11
CA THR A 107 -0.99 13.40 3.20
C THR A 107 -0.94 12.79 4.60
N HIS A 108 -1.39 11.53 4.75
CA HIS A 108 -1.42 10.81 6.02
C HIS A 108 -0.30 9.77 6.13
N SER A 109 0.74 9.83 5.28
CA SER A 109 1.91 8.96 5.42
C SER A 109 3.20 9.65 5.02
N GLU A 110 4.09 9.81 6.00
CA GLU A 110 5.44 10.38 5.81
C GLU A 110 6.26 9.65 4.73
N VAL A 111 6.06 8.33 4.57
CA VAL A 111 6.76 7.54 3.54
C VAL A 111 6.35 7.93 2.12
N LEU A 112 5.21 8.60 1.96
CA LEU A 112 4.66 9.06 0.69
C LEU A 112 4.89 10.56 0.46
N ASP A 113 5.64 11.26 1.32
CA ASP A 113 5.87 12.70 1.21
C ASP A 113 6.51 13.12 -0.13
N PHE A 114 7.25 12.21 -0.78
CA PHE A 114 7.81 12.43 -2.11
C PHE A 114 6.74 12.65 -3.21
N LEU A 115 5.45 12.42 -2.91
CA LEU A 115 4.32 12.63 -3.80
C LEU A 115 3.58 13.94 -3.59
N LEU A 116 3.90 14.74 -2.55
CA LEU A 116 3.13 15.94 -2.22
C LEU A 116 3.09 16.98 -3.35
N ASP A 117 4.18 17.10 -4.11
CA ASP A 117 4.27 18.00 -5.26
C ASP A 117 3.64 17.43 -6.55
N ILE A 118 3.27 16.15 -6.54
CA ILE A 118 2.75 15.41 -7.70
C ILE A 118 1.25 15.20 -7.60
N VAL A 119 0.75 14.94 -6.40
CA VAL A 119 -0.66 14.67 -6.12
C VAL A 119 -1.30 15.93 -5.57
N PRO A 120 -2.21 16.59 -6.33
CA PRO A 120 -2.88 17.79 -5.85
C PRO A 120 -3.66 17.49 -4.58
N THR A 121 -3.44 18.31 -3.55
CA THR A 121 -4.18 18.27 -2.28
C THR A 121 -5.14 19.46 -2.22
N GLU A 122 -6.23 19.32 -1.46
CA GLU A 122 -7.21 20.42 -1.30
C GLU A 122 -6.56 21.69 -0.69
N GLU A 123 -5.52 21.53 0.14
CA GLU A 123 -4.74 22.67 0.69
C GLU A 123 -3.90 23.39 -0.37
N ALA A 124 -3.40 22.68 -1.38
CA ALA A 124 -2.66 23.28 -2.48
C ALA A 124 -3.59 24.07 -3.42
N GLU A 125 -4.82 23.60 -3.63
CA GLU A 125 -5.83 24.32 -4.42
C GLU A 125 -6.34 25.57 -3.70
N ALA A 126 -6.48 25.52 -2.36
CA ALA A 126 -6.89 26.70 -1.57
C ALA A 126 -5.87 27.86 -1.63
N LYS A 127 -4.58 27.57 -1.73
CA LYS A 127 -3.50 28.58 -1.82
C LYS A 127 -3.37 29.25 -3.20
N LEU A 128 -4.01 28.71 -4.24
CA LEU A 128 -4.01 29.32 -5.58
C LEU A 128 -5.13 30.36 -5.78
N ILE A 129 -6.02 30.50 -4.80
CA ILE A 129 -7.21 31.37 -4.84
C ILE A 129 -7.02 32.62 -3.97
N GLU A 130 -5.91 32.72 -3.22
CA GLU A 130 -5.51 33.89 -2.41
C GLU A 130 -4.35 34.66 -3.06
#